data_AF-A0A951KPH7-F1
#
_entry.id   AF-A0A951KPH7-F1
#
_cell.length_a   1.000
_cell.length_b   1.000
_cell.length_c   1.000
_cell.angle_alpha   90.00
_cell.angle_beta   90.00
_cell.angle_gamma   90.00
#
_symmetry.space_group_name_H-M   'P 1'
#
loop_
_entity.id
_entity.type
_entity.pdbx_description
1 polymer ?
#
loop_
_entity_poly.entity_id
_entity_poly.type
_entity_poly.pdbx_seq_one_letter_code
_entity_poly.pdbx_strand_id
1 'polypeptide(L)'
;MPLQQLIESSQTTDVQQTSFSHDVLGRYICNTWDEAVDNGGAPFDAVVLGAGMFGAYCAEKIYRRSVGTNKRVLVLEAGSFLVSEHVQNLARIGLNVASPVASDPGIARERVWGLPWLSNQAFPGLAYCVGGRSLYWGGWSPRLTAADHALWPSNIAAYLTTNYARVEEEIGVTPSTDFITGALYTALLARLNSVRASVPNLDSVEEAPIAVQGQPPASGLFSFDKYSSAPILVDAIREASGLPDSARRLFLVPRA
;
A
#
# COMPACT_ATOMS: atom_id res chain seq x y z
N MET A 1 20.70 -35.39 3.11
CA MET A 1 19.35 -35.70 3.60
C MET A 1 18.38 -34.72 2.96
N PRO A 2 17.24 -35.16 2.39
CA PRO A 2 16.20 -34.23 1.97
C PRO A 2 15.66 -33.50 3.20
N LEU A 3 15.46 -32.19 3.09
CA LEU A 3 14.83 -31.39 4.15
C LEU A 3 13.37 -31.84 4.30
N GLN A 4 12.91 -31.96 5.56
CA GLN A 4 11.50 -32.24 5.82
C GLN A 4 10.65 -31.08 5.29
N GLN A 5 9.50 -31.41 4.69
CA GLN A 5 8.53 -30.39 4.28
C GLN A 5 7.89 -29.78 5.52
N LEU A 6 7.74 -28.46 5.52
CA LEU A 6 6.89 -27.78 6.48
C LEU A 6 5.43 -28.10 6.13
N ILE A 7 4.69 -28.67 7.08
CA ILE A 7 3.28 -29.03 6.92
C ILE A 7 2.49 -28.12 7.86
N GLU A 8 1.43 -27.49 7.34
CA GLU A 8 0.50 -26.72 8.15
C GLU A 8 -0.19 -27.63 9.18
N SER A 9 -0.21 -27.20 10.44
CA SER A 9 -0.93 -27.91 11.50
C SER A 9 -2.42 -27.58 11.43
N SER A 10 -3.27 -28.58 11.64
CA SER A 10 -4.71 -28.38 11.81
C SER A 10 -5.11 -27.96 13.23
N GLN A 11 -4.14 -27.82 14.14
CA GLN A 11 -4.41 -27.40 15.51
C GLN A 11 -4.66 -25.89 15.59
N THR A 12 -5.76 -25.51 16.23
CA THR A 12 -6.01 -24.13 16.61
C THR A 12 -4.95 -23.69 17.61
N THR A 13 -4.25 -22.61 17.30
CA THR A 13 -3.21 -21.99 18.12
C THR A 13 -3.44 -20.50 18.16
N ASP A 14 -2.95 -19.83 19.21
CA ASP A 14 -2.96 -18.37 19.27
C ASP A 14 -2.12 -17.79 18.15
N VAL A 15 -0.87 -18.24 18.00
CA VAL A 15 0.03 -17.87 16.90
C VAL A 15 0.55 -19.13 16.21
N GLN A 16 0.48 -19.20 14.88
CA GLN A 16 1.08 -20.32 14.14
C GLN A 16 2.62 -20.28 14.22
N GLN A 17 3.23 -21.46 14.35
CA GLN A 17 4.68 -21.61 14.43
C GLN A 17 5.16 -22.51 13.29
N THR A 18 6.31 -22.15 12.72
CA THR A 18 7.05 -22.96 11.76
C THR A 18 8.45 -23.26 12.32
N SER A 19 9.24 -24.10 11.64
CA SER A 19 10.64 -24.32 12.03
C SER A 19 11.50 -23.05 12.01
N PHE A 20 11.05 -21.98 11.35
CA PHE A 20 11.84 -20.76 11.17
C PHE A 20 11.26 -19.53 11.88
N SER A 21 9.95 -19.49 12.15
CA SER A 21 9.28 -18.25 12.57
C SER A 21 7.94 -18.49 13.26
N HIS A 22 7.43 -17.43 13.88
CA HIS A 22 6.07 -17.32 14.40
C HIS A 22 5.27 -16.35 13.52
N ASP A 23 4.05 -16.70 13.14
CA ASP A 23 3.18 -15.83 12.33
C ASP A 23 2.41 -14.82 13.19
N VAL A 24 3.17 -13.96 13.89
CA VAL A 24 2.59 -12.92 14.75
C VAL A 24 1.83 -11.89 13.93
N LEU A 25 2.40 -11.47 12.80
CA LEU A 25 1.81 -10.44 11.94
C LEU A 25 0.52 -10.96 11.30
N GLY A 26 0.54 -12.13 10.67
CA GLY A 26 -0.65 -12.72 10.06
C GLY A 26 -1.77 -12.86 11.07
N ARG A 27 -1.51 -13.44 12.25
CA ARG A 27 -2.53 -13.60 13.29
C ARG A 27 -3.15 -12.28 13.75
N TYR A 28 -2.33 -11.27 14.01
CA TYR A 28 -2.78 -10.02 14.65
C TYR A 28 -3.38 -9.00 13.68
N ILE A 29 -3.22 -9.23 12.38
CA ILE A 29 -3.68 -8.35 11.31
C ILE A 29 -4.83 -9.00 10.54
N CYS A 30 -4.82 -10.31 10.38
CA CYS A 30 -5.80 -11.02 9.56
C CYS A 30 -6.88 -11.69 10.39
N ASN A 31 -8.00 -11.95 9.74
CA ASN A 31 -9.12 -12.71 10.24
C ASN A 31 -9.38 -13.90 9.32
N THR A 32 -9.83 -15.02 9.88
CA THR A 32 -10.45 -16.06 9.06
C THR A 32 -11.81 -15.57 8.54
N TRP A 33 -12.35 -16.26 7.53
CA TRP A 33 -13.72 -16.01 7.09
C TRP A 33 -14.71 -16.17 8.24
N ASP A 34 -14.60 -17.25 9.01
CA ASP A 34 -15.45 -17.54 10.17
C ASP A 34 -15.34 -16.44 11.24
N GLU A 35 -14.13 -15.98 11.57
CA GLU A 35 -13.95 -14.84 12.48
C GLU A 35 -14.64 -13.56 11.96
N ALA A 36 -14.68 -13.36 10.64
CA ALA A 36 -15.35 -12.20 10.06
C ALA A 36 -16.87 -12.34 10.01
N VAL A 37 -17.44 -13.53 9.79
CA VAL A 37 -18.92 -13.71 9.70
C VAL A 37 -19.57 -14.03 11.04
N ASP A 38 -18.87 -14.71 11.94
CA ASP A 38 -19.37 -15.14 13.26
C ASP A 38 -18.88 -14.22 14.40
N ASN A 39 -18.52 -12.97 14.08
CA ASN A 39 -17.98 -11.99 15.03
C ASN A 39 -18.99 -11.51 16.09
N GLY A 40 -20.27 -11.87 15.99
CA GLY A 40 -21.32 -11.51 16.96
C GLY A 40 -21.74 -10.03 16.97
N GLY A 41 -21.27 -9.22 16.02
CA GLY A 41 -21.61 -7.81 15.88
C GLY A 41 -22.60 -7.51 14.74
N ALA A 42 -22.96 -6.24 14.58
CA ALA A 42 -23.86 -5.78 13.52
C ALA A 42 -23.29 -5.98 12.10
N PRO A 43 -24.08 -6.04 11.02
CA PRO A 43 -23.54 -6.16 9.66
C PRO A 43 -22.48 -5.11 9.33
N PHE A 44 -21.55 -5.45 8.44
CA PHE A 44 -20.56 -4.49 7.92
C PHE A 44 -21.27 -3.40 7.10
N ASP A 45 -20.92 -2.13 7.35
CA ASP A 45 -21.43 -0.99 6.60
C ASP A 45 -20.73 -0.82 5.25
N ALA A 46 -19.48 -1.29 5.15
CA ALA A 46 -18.69 -1.24 3.93
C ALA A 46 -17.91 -2.54 3.73
N VAL A 47 -17.90 -3.04 2.50
CA VAL A 47 -17.03 -4.14 2.07
C VAL A 47 -16.07 -3.61 1.02
N VAL A 48 -14.78 -3.71 1.30
CA VAL A 48 -13.71 -3.29 0.40
C VAL A 48 -13.10 -4.54 -0.24
N LEU A 49 -13.18 -4.61 -1.58
CA LEU A 49 -12.62 -5.71 -2.35
C LEU A 49 -11.21 -5.34 -2.84
N GLY A 50 -10.22 -6.05 -2.33
CA GLY A 50 -8.79 -5.84 -2.53
C GLY A 50 -8.19 -4.91 -1.47
N ALA A 51 -7.17 -5.38 -0.77
CA ALA A 51 -6.38 -4.62 0.20
C ALA A 51 -5.11 -4.01 -0.42
N GLY A 52 -5.12 -3.76 -1.73
CA GLY A 52 -4.05 -3.03 -2.42
C GLY A 52 -4.02 -1.54 -2.04
N MET A 53 -3.14 -0.76 -2.69
CA MET A 53 -2.92 0.68 -2.44
C MET A 53 -4.19 1.48 -2.10
N PHE A 54 -5.18 1.42 -3.00
CA PHE A 54 -6.40 2.21 -2.86
C PHE A 54 -7.40 1.57 -1.89
N GLY A 55 -7.56 0.25 -1.91
CA GLY A 55 -8.53 -0.42 -1.04
C GLY A 55 -8.13 -0.34 0.44
N ALA A 56 -6.86 -0.58 0.76
CA ALA A 56 -6.32 -0.39 2.09
C ALA A 56 -6.47 1.06 2.57
N TYR A 57 -6.14 2.04 1.73
CA TYR A 57 -6.34 3.46 2.04
C TYR A 57 -7.82 3.80 2.27
N CYS A 58 -8.72 3.34 1.40
CA CYS A 58 -10.16 3.54 1.55
C CYS A 58 -10.70 2.92 2.84
N ALA A 59 -10.32 1.68 3.16
CA ALA A 59 -10.76 0.99 4.37
C ALA A 59 -10.32 1.73 5.63
N GLU A 60 -9.06 2.16 5.68
CA GLU A 60 -8.51 2.96 6.77
C GLU A 60 -9.26 4.29 6.90
N LYS A 61 -9.50 5.00 5.79
CA LYS A 61 -10.20 6.29 5.83
C LYS A 61 -11.64 6.16 6.27
N ILE A 62 -12.35 5.11 5.84
CA ILE A 62 -13.70 4.81 6.34
C ILE A 62 -13.63 4.56 7.85
N TYR A 63 -12.71 3.72 8.33
CA TYR A 63 -12.52 3.45 9.76
C TYR A 63 -12.27 4.73 10.57
N ARG A 64 -11.27 5.53 10.21
CA ARG A 64 -10.92 6.76 10.94
C ARG A 64 -12.01 7.82 10.89
N ARG A 65 -12.63 8.04 9.73
CA ARG A 65 -13.63 9.12 9.56
C ARG A 65 -15.00 8.76 10.12
N SER A 66 -15.23 7.50 10.48
CA SER A 66 -16.52 7.04 11.01
C SER A 66 -16.54 6.85 12.53
N VAL A 67 -15.57 7.40 13.28
CA VAL A 67 -15.54 7.28 14.75
C VAL A 67 -16.86 7.73 15.40
N GLY A 68 -17.50 8.79 14.90
CA GLY A 68 -18.79 9.28 15.42
C GLY A 68 -20.02 8.47 14.99
N THR A 69 -19.88 7.57 14.00
CA THR A 69 -21.00 6.76 13.47
C THR A 69 -20.77 5.25 13.57
N ASN A 70 -19.65 4.85 14.17
CA ASN A 70 -19.25 3.47 14.41
C ASN A 70 -19.35 2.53 13.19
N LYS A 71 -19.03 3.05 12.00
CA LYS A 71 -19.10 2.22 10.78
C LYS A 71 -18.14 1.04 10.88
N ARG A 72 -18.62 -0.13 10.48
CA ARG A 72 -17.85 -1.39 10.41
C ARG A 72 -17.43 -1.66 8.97
N VAL A 73 -16.18 -2.06 8.79
CA VAL A 73 -15.56 -2.31 7.48
C VAL A 73 -15.01 -3.73 7.43
N LEU A 74 -15.37 -4.45 6.36
CA LEU A 74 -14.76 -5.72 6.00
C LEU A 74 -13.87 -5.51 4.78
N VAL A 75 -12.62 -5.94 4.86
CA VAL A 75 -11.69 -5.94 3.73
C VAL A 75 -11.46 -7.39 3.31
N LEU A 76 -11.65 -7.67 2.01
CA LEU A 76 -11.41 -8.98 1.42
C LEU A 76 -10.22 -8.87 0.46
N GLU A 77 -9.18 -9.67 0.68
CA GLU A 77 -7.98 -9.69 -0.16
C GLU A 77 -7.78 -11.08 -0.75
N ALA A 78 -7.58 -11.17 -2.07
CA ALA A 78 -7.37 -12.45 -2.75
C ALA A 78 -6.01 -13.09 -2.37
N GLY A 79 -5.03 -12.26 -2.03
CA GLY A 79 -3.70 -12.66 -1.59
C GLY A 79 -3.54 -12.91 -0.10
N SER A 80 -2.35 -13.32 0.30
CA SER A 80 -1.98 -13.45 1.72
C SER A 80 -1.50 -12.12 2.31
N PHE A 81 -1.39 -12.05 3.63
CA PHE A 81 -0.46 -11.11 4.24
C PHE A 81 0.98 -11.51 3.87
N LEU A 82 1.84 -10.53 3.57
CA LEU A 82 3.23 -10.76 3.17
C LEU A 82 4.21 -10.01 4.07
N VAL A 83 4.07 -8.69 4.11
CA VAL A 83 4.86 -7.77 4.94
C VAL A 83 3.99 -6.57 5.32
N SER A 84 4.36 -5.87 6.40
CA SER A 84 3.61 -4.73 6.95
C SER A 84 3.92 -3.39 6.29
N GLU A 85 4.90 -3.31 5.41
CA GLU A 85 5.46 -2.06 4.90
C GLU A 85 6.19 -2.24 3.56
N HIS A 86 6.58 -1.13 2.92
CA HIS A 86 7.19 -1.14 1.61
C HIS A 86 8.47 -2.00 1.60
N VAL A 87 8.69 -2.82 0.55
CA VAL A 87 9.81 -3.78 0.53
C VAL A 87 11.19 -3.12 0.58
N GLN A 88 11.28 -1.84 0.21
CA GLN A 88 12.51 -1.04 0.31
C GLN A 88 12.80 -0.50 1.72
N ASN A 89 11.82 -0.53 2.63
CA ASN A 89 12.03 -0.18 4.04
C ASN A 89 12.55 -1.40 4.83
N LEU A 90 12.38 -2.61 4.27
CA LEU A 90 12.82 -3.85 4.87
C LEU A 90 14.29 -4.15 4.55
N ALA A 91 14.88 -5.07 5.32
CA ALA A 91 16.11 -5.73 4.93
C ALA A 91 15.97 -6.38 3.54
N ARG A 92 17.10 -6.65 2.87
CA ARG A 92 17.13 -7.28 1.54
C ARG A 92 16.72 -8.76 1.60
N ILE A 93 15.44 -9.00 1.82
CA ILE A 93 14.83 -10.33 2.05
C ILE A 93 14.41 -11.03 0.74
N GLY A 94 14.70 -10.44 -0.42
CA GLY A 94 14.45 -11.06 -1.73
C GLY A 94 13.00 -11.02 -2.21
N LEU A 95 12.21 -10.02 -1.76
CA LEU A 95 10.88 -9.76 -2.31
C LEU A 95 10.99 -8.88 -3.55
N ASN A 96 11.16 -9.50 -4.71
CA ASN A 96 11.34 -8.81 -5.99
C ASN A 96 10.02 -8.59 -6.74
N VAL A 97 10.06 -7.72 -7.74
CA VAL A 97 9.02 -7.58 -8.75
C VAL A 97 9.20 -8.68 -9.79
N ALA A 98 8.12 -9.37 -10.15
CA ALA A 98 8.18 -10.42 -11.16
C ALA A 98 8.50 -9.88 -12.56
N SER A 99 9.25 -10.66 -13.33
CA SER A 99 9.51 -10.34 -14.73
C SER A 99 8.21 -10.17 -15.52
N PRO A 100 8.16 -9.23 -16.49
CA PRO A 100 6.99 -9.02 -17.33
C PRO A 100 6.56 -10.27 -18.10
N VAL A 101 5.26 -10.53 -18.13
CA VAL A 101 4.63 -11.61 -18.92
C VAL A 101 3.36 -11.10 -19.60
N ALA A 102 2.98 -11.70 -20.73
CA ALA A 102 1.76 -11.35 -21.46
C ALA A 102 0.58 -12.29 -21.15
N SER A 103 0.88 -13.49 -20.64
CA SER A 103 -0.09 -14.50 -20.22
C SER A 103 0.24 -14.96 -18.80
N ASP A 104 -0.79 -15.20 -17.99
CA ASP A 104 -0.61 -15.76 -16.66
C ASP A 104 -0.11 -17.21 -16.77
N PRO A 105 1.00 -17.59 -16.13
CA PRO A 105 1.37 -19.00 -16.01
C PRO A 105 0.47 -19.80 -15.05
N GLY A 106 -0.50 -19.17 -14.37
CA GLY A 106 -1.42 -19.83 -13.43
C GLY A 106 -0.74 -20.26 -12.12
N ILE A 107 0.49 -19.80 -11.89
CA ILE A 107 1.29 -20.03 -10.69
C ILE A 107 1.81 -18.69 -10.17
N ALA A 108 2.01 -18.60 -8.86
CA ALA A 108 2.59 -17.41 -8.27
C ALA A 108 4.00 -17.15 -8.81
N ARG A 109 4.26 -15.92 -9.28
CA ARG A 109 5.58 -15.40 -9.67
C ARG A 109 6.13 -14.53 -8.55
N GLU A 110 7.44 -14.56 -8.28
CA GLU A 110 8.07 -13.79 -7.18
C GLU A 110 7.22 -13.77 -5.88
N ARG A 111 6.82 -14.96 -5.43
CA ARG A 111 5.93 -15.25 -4.27
C ARG A 111 4.46 -14.84 -4.38
N VAL A 112 4.15 -13.65 -4.89
CA VAL A 112 2.79 -13.07 -4.82
C VAL A 112 2.28 -12.45 -6.13
N TRP A 113 3.03 -12.52 -7.22
CA TRP A 113 2.65 -11.87 -8.47
C TRP A 113 1.82 -12.78 -9.37
N GLY A 114 0.73 -12.24 -9.91
CA GLY A 114 -0.17 -12.90 -10.86
C GLY A 114 -0.66 -11.95 -11.95
N LEU A 115 -1.38 -12.49 -12.94
CA LEU A 115 -1.87 -11.73 -14.10
C LEU A 115 -3.36 -12.02 -14.31
N PRO A 116 -4.29 -11.20 -13.80
CA PRO A 116 -5.72 -11.56 -13.86
C PRO A 116 -6.32 -11.46 -15.27
N TRP A 117 -5.54 -11.06 -16.27
CA TRP A 117 -6.01 -10.90 -17.65
C TRP A 117 -4.93 -11.30 -18.66
N LEU A 118 -5.38 -11.67 -19.86
CA LEU A 118 -4.51 -11.77 -21.04
C LEU A 118 -4.18 -10.35 -21.51
N SER A 119 -2.89 -10.04 -21.62
CA SER A 119 -2.43 -8.71 -21.99
C SER A 119 -1.74 -8.73 -23.34
N ASN A 120 -2.01 -7.70 -24.14
CA ASN A 120 -1.31 -7.44 -25.39
C ASN A 120 0.11 -6.88 -25.18
N GLN A 121 0.47 -6.53 -23.95
CA GLN A 121 1.78 -6.04 -23.55
C GLN A 121 2.28 -6.83 -22.35
N ALA A 122 3.56 -7.19 -22.34
CA ALA A 122 4.16 -7.83 -21.18
C ALA A 122 4.24 -6.85 -20.01
N PHE A 123 3.75 -7.24 -18.83
CA PHE A 123 3.87 -6.43 -17.62
C PHE A 123 4.05 -7.33 -16.39
N PRO A 124 4.65 -6.83 -15.29
CA PRO A 124 4.90 -7.62 -14.09
C PRO A 124 3.67 -8.22 -13.43
N GLY A 125 2.47 -7.71 -13.70
CA GLY A 125 1.23 -8.14 -13.06
C GLY A 125 0.85 -7.35 -11.81
N LEU A 126 -0.04 -7.93 -11.02
CA LEU A 126 -0.46 -7.43 -9.72
C LEU A 126 0.19 -8.26 -8.62
N ALA A 127 0.54 -7.62 -7.50
CA ALA A 127 0.91 -8.31 -6.28
C ALA A 127 -0.38 -8.67 -5.52
N TYR A 128 -0.65 -9.97 -5.41
CA TYR A 128 -1.73 -10.57 -4.65
C TYR A 128 -1.30 -10.73 -3.20
N CYS A 129 -1.34 -9.63 -2.47
CA CYS A 129 -1.10 -9.58 -1.05
C CYS A 129 -1.70 -8.33 -0.45
N VAL A 130 -1.84 -8.32 0.88
CA VAL A 130 -2.20 -7.12 1.64
C VAL A 130 -1.18 -6.00 1.34
N GLY A 131 -1.66 -4.81 0.94
CA GLY A 131 -0.85 -3.70 0.44
C GLY A 131 -0.67 -3.70 -1.09
N GLY A 132 -0.73 -4.87 -1.74
CA GLY A 132 -0.60 -5.04 -3.18
C GLY A 132 0.61 -4.31 -3.77
N ARG A 133 0.43 -3.64 -4.92
CA ARG A 133 1.53 -2.88 -5.57
C ARG A 133 2.06 -1.70 -4.76
N SER A 134 1.35 -1.23 -3.72
CA SER A 134 1.90 -0.20 -2.84
C SER A 134 3.13 -0.69 -2.08
N LEU A 135 3.33 -2.00 -1.94
CA LEU A 135 4.54 -2.54 -1.32
C LEU A 135 5.78 -2.46 -2.23
N TYR A 136 5.60 -2.24 -3.54
CA TYR A 136 6.64 -2.44 -4.56
C TYR A 136 6.90 -1.23 -5.48
N TRP A 137 6.04 -0.22 -5.46
CA TRP A 137 6.05 0.88 -6.42
C TRP A 137 7.27 1.81 -6.29
N GLY A 138 7.46 2.66 -7.31
CA GLY A 138 8.59 3.58 -7.39
C GLY A 138 8.53 4.77 -6.44
N GLY A 139 7.37 5.07 -5.84
CA GLY A 139 7.16 6.27 -5.02
C GLY A 139 6.87 7.53 -5.85
N TRP A 140 7.00 7.48 -7.18
CA TRP A 140 6.73 8.60 -8.08
C TRP A 140 5.25 9.01 -8.01
N SER A 141 4.99 10.23 -7.54
CA SER A 141 3.64 10.71 -7.20
C SER A 141 3.38 12.14 -7.70
N PRO A 142 3.40 12.39 -9.02
CA PRO A 142 3.07 13.69 -9.57
C PRO A 142 1.57 13.98 -9.44
N ARG A 143 1.21 15.26 -9.40
CA ARG A 143 -0.17 15.68 -9.59
C ARG A 143 -0.59 15.46 -11.04
N LEU A 144 -1.90 15.28 -11.25
CA LEU A 144 -2.47 15.40 -12.59
C LEU A 144 -2.29 16.84 -13.10
N THR A 145 -2.01 16.98 -14.38
CA THR A 145 -1.85 18.27 -15.05
C THR A 145 -3.21 18.93 -15.31
N ALA A 146 -3.21 20.21 -15.69
CA ALA A 146 -4.43 20.89 -16.13
C ALA A 146 -5.08 20.20 -17.34
N ALA A 147 -4.28 19.63 -18.24
CA ALA A 147 -4.78 18.87 -19.39
C ALA A 147 -5.45 17.56 -18.94
N ASP A 148 -4.88 16.88 -17.96
CA ASP A 148 -5.51 15.70 -17.36
C ASP A 148 -6.83 16.05 -16.67
N HIS A 149 -6.87 17.11 -15.87
CA HIS A 149 -8.08 17.57 -15.18
C HIS A 149 -9.21 17.95 -16.13
N ALA A 150 -8.89 18.46 -17.33
CA ALA A 150 -9.89 18.78 -18.35
C ALA A 150 -10.64 17.55 -18.87
N LEU A 151 -10.11 16.33 -18.65
CA LEU A 151 -10.76 15.07 -19.00
C LEU A 151 -11.73 14.57 -17.91
N TRP A 152 -11.74 15.19 -16.73
CA TRP A 152 -12.56 14.79 -15.60
C TRP A 152 -13.75 15.73 -15.41
N PRO A 153 -14.86 15.27 -14.78
CA PRO A 153 -15.92 16.16 -14.35
C PRO A 153 -15.38 17.30 -13.47
N SER A 154 -15.83 18.52 -13.72
CA SER A 154 -15.26 19.74 -13.10
C SER A 154 -15.30 19.71 -11.58
N ASN A 155 -16.35 19.13 -10.98
CA ASN A 155 -16.47 18.96 -9.54
C ASN A 155 -15.44 17.96 -8.97
N ILE A 156 -15.06 16.92 -9.73
CA ILE A 156 -14.02 15.97 -9.31
C ILE A 156 -12.63 16.59 -9.47
N ALA A 157 -12.35 17.27 -10.59
CA ALA A 157 -11.10 17.99 -10.78
C ALA A 157 -10.86 19.06 -9.69
N ALA A 158 -11.90 19.80 -9.33
CA ALA A 158 -11.86 20.74 -8.22
C ALA A 158 -11.58 20.03 -6.88
N TYR A 159 -12.29 18.93 -6.59
CA TYR A 159 -12.07 18.14 -5.39
C TYR A 159 -10.62 17.64 -5.29
N LEU A 160 -10.07 17.07 -6.37
CA LEU A 160 -8.68 16.58 -6.40
C LEU A 160 -7.71 17.73 -6.14
N THR A 161 -7.86 18.85 -6.85
CA THR A 161 -7.02 20.04 -6.69
C THR A 161 -7.01 20.56 -5.25
N THR A 162 -8.17 20.63 -4.61
CA THR A 162 -8.30 21.05 -3.21
C THR A 162 -7.64 20.09 -2.23
N ASN A 163 -7.50 18.80 -2.56
CA ASN A 163 -7.05 17.77 -1.62
C ASN A 163 -5.61 17.27 -1.85
N TYR A 164 -4.94 17.60 -2.96
CA TYR A 164 -3.58 17.11 -3.24
C TYR A 164 -2.60 17.39 -2.12
N ALA A 165 -2.52 18.63 -1.64
CA ALA A 165 -1.53 19.02 -0.61
C ALA A 165 -1.64 18.17 0.66
N ARG A 166 -2.87 17.86 1.08
CA ARG A 166 -3.12 17.01 2.23
C ARG A 166 -2.63 15.58 2.00
N VAL A 167 -2.89 15.01 0.82
CA VAL A 167 -2.49 13.64 0.51
C VAL A 167 -0.98 13.56 0.31
N GLU A 168 -0.36 14.58 -0.27
CA GLU A 168 1.10 14.68 -0.43
C GLU A 168 1.82 14.72 0.92
N GLU A 169 1.29 15.45 1.89
CA GLU A 169 1.79 15.43 3.26
C GLU A 169 1.62 14.04 3.88
N GLU A 170 0.43 13.44 3.71
CA GLU A 170 0.10 12.14 4.26
C GLU A 170 1.00 11.00 3.76
N ILE A 171 1.36 11.00 2.48
CA ILE A 171 2.20 9.97 1.86
C ILE A 171 3.69 10.34 1.84
N GLY A 172 4.07 11.51 2.38
CA GLY A 172 5.46 11.93 2.48
C GLY A 172 6.06 12.44 1.18
N VAL A 173 5.25 12.96 0.25
CA VAL A 173 5.75 13.77 -0.88
C VAL A 173 6.18 15.16 -0.39
N THR A 174 5.48 15.69 0.61
CA THR A 174 5.76 17.01 1.21
C THR A 174 5.97 16.88 2.72
N PRO A 175 7.05 17.48 3.30
CA PRO A 175 8.15 18.13 2.61
C PRO A 175 8.95 17.14 1.75
N SER A 176 9.62 17.63 0.71
CA SER A 176 10.51 16.79 -0.06
C SER A 176 11.69 16.33 0.79
N THR A 177 12.22 15.15 0.47
CA THR A 177 13.28 14.54 1.26
C THR A 177 14.67 14.90 0.73
N ASP A 178 15.58 15.24 1.65
CA ASP A 178 16.94 15.76 1.38
C ASP A 178 17.96 14.73 0.84
N PHE A 179 17.52 13.59 0.29
CA PHE A 179 18.45 12.54 -0.17
C PHE A 179 19.21 12.90 -1.47
N ILE A 180 18.69 13.87 -2.22
CA ILE A 180 19.15 14.21 -3.58
C ILE A 180 19.48 15.70 -3.74
N THR A 181 19.29 16.51 -2.70
CA THR A 181 19.52 17.95 -2.72
C THR A 181 20.95 18.30 -2.29
N GLY A 182 21.55 19.27 -2.96
CA GLY A 182 22.96 19.63 -2.77
C GLY A 182 23.50 20.46 -3.92
N ALA A 183 24.79 20.84 -3.87
CA ALA A 183 25.39 21.75 -4.86
C ALA A 183 25.26 21.24 -6.31
N LEU A 184 25.45 19.93 -6.53
CA LEU A 184 25.28 19.32 -7.84
C LEU A 184 23.83 19.39 -8.33
N TYR A 185 22.87 19.08 -7.45
CA TYR A 185 21.45 19.16 -7.77
C TYR A 185 21.04 20.58 -8.15
N THR A 186 21.43 21.59 -7.35
CA THR A 186 21.13 23.00 -7.64
C THR A 186 21.71 23.44 -8.98
N ALA A 187 22.96 23.05 -9.28
CA ALA A 187 23.60 23.37 -10.56
C ALA A 187 22.90 22.70 -11.75
N LEU A 188 22.53 21.42 -11.62
CA LEU A 188 21.79 20.69 -12.66
C LEU A 188 20.39 21.25 -12.87
N LEU A 189 19.65 21.53 -11.79
CA LEU A 189 18.32 22.11 -11.84
C LEU A 189 18.34 23.47 -12.54
N ALA A 190 19.30 24.34 -12.20
CA ALA A 190 19.47 25.62 -12.87
C ALA A 190 19.79 25.46 -14.36
N ARG A 191 20.69 24.52 -14.70
CA ARG A 191 21.06 24.26 -16.10
C ARG A 191 19.87 23.72 -16.91
N LEU A 192 19.13 22.75 -16.38
CA LEU A 192 17.95 22.18 -17.02
C LEU A 192 16.87 23.23 -17.24
N ASN A 193 16.63 24.10 -16.24
CA ASN A 193 15.71 25.22 -16.40
C ASN A 193 16.19 26.21 -17.49
N SER A 194 17.49 26.50 -17.59
CA SER A 194 18.02 27.41 -18.62
C SER A 194 17.85 26.91 -20.05
N VAL A 195 17.80 25.59 -20.26
CA VAL A 195 17.67 24.98 -21.60
C VAL A 195 16.26 24.49 -21.90
N ARG A 196 15.33 24.50 -20.91
CA ARG A 196 13.99 23.93 -21.05
C ARG A 196 13.25 24.42 -22.29
N ALA A 197 13.26 25.72 -22.55
CA ALA A 197 12.58 26.32 -23.71
C ALA A 197 13.16 25.88 -25.07
N SER A 198 14.38 25.33 -25.09
CA SER A 198 15.04 24.82 -26.28
C SER A 198 14.86 23.31 -26.49
N VAL A 199 14.25 22.60 -25.53
CA VAL A 199 14.02 21.15 -25.61
C VAL A 199 12.56 20.90 -26.01
N PRO A 200 12.29 20.37 -27.21
CA PRO A 200 10.94 20.01 -27.62
C PRO A 200 10.33 18.97 -26.66
N ASN A 201 9.04 19.12 -26.35
CA ASN A 201 8.26 18.20 -25.51
C ASN A 201 8.73 18.07 -24.05
N LEU A 202 9.37 19.11 -23.49
CA LEU A 202 9.70 19.18 -22.07
C LEU A 202 8.74 20.12 -21.33
N ASP A 203 7.76 19.53 -20.63
CA ASP A 203 6.68 20.27 -20.00
C ASP A 203 7.09 21.00 -18.72
N SER A 204 7.91 20.39 -17.86
CA SER A 204 8.39 20.96 -16.60
C SER A 204 9.80 20.47 -16.26
N VAL A 205 10.48 21.24 -15.42
CA VAL A 205 11.69 20.81 -14.72
C VAL A 205 11.47 21.16 -13.25
N GLU A 206 11.27 20.14 -12.44
CA GLU A 206 10.90 20.29 -11.04
C GLU A 206 11.58 19.22 -10.18
N GLU A 207 11.55 19.43 -8.87
CA GLU A 207 11.96 18.40 -7.93
C GLU A 207 11.01 17.21 -8.03
N ALA A 208 11.58 16.01 -8.01
CA ALA A 208 10.82 14.77 -8.13
C ALA A 208 9.84 14.60 -6.95
N PRO A 209 8.51 14.58 -7.18
CA PRO A 209 7.56 14.27 -6.11
C PRO A 209 7.62 12.78 -5.79
N ILE A 210 8.37 12.43 -4.75
CA ILE A 210 8.56 11.05 -4.30
C ILE A 210 7.86 10.88 -2.95
N ALA A 211 6.94 9.92 -2.85
CA ALA A 211 6.24 9.54 -1.63
C ALA A 211 7.16 8.76 -0.67
N VAL A 212 8.11 9.48 -0.10
CA VAL A 212 9.10 9.01 0.87
C VAL A 212 9.30 10.12 1.87
N GLN A 213 8.99 9.85 3.13
CA GLN A 213 9.38 10.74 4.22
C GLN A 213 10.74 10.30 4.75
N GLY A 214 11.78 11.11 4.60
CA GLY A 214 13.10 10.84 5.22
C GLY A 214 13.40 11.67 6.46
N GLN A 215 12.50 12.58 6.85
CA GLN A 215 12.63 13.37 8.08
C GLN A 215 11.63 12.91 9.12
N PRO A 216 11.97 12.93 10.42
CA PRO A 216 11.06 12.57 11.48
C PRO A 216 9.87 13.55 11.50
N PRO A 217 8.61 13.05 11.55
CA PRO A 217 7.43 13.92 11.51
C PRO A 217 7.26 14.74 12.79
N ALA A 218 7.83 14.29 13.91
CA ALA A 218 7.93 15.03 15.15
C ALA A 218 9.15 14.57 15.95
N SER A 219 9.55 15.37 16.95
CA SER A 219 10.62 14.99 17.87
C SER A 219 10.32 13.64 18.55
N GLY A 220 11.26 12.71 18.45
CA GLY A 220 11.12 11.36 19.01
C GLY A 220 10.38 10.34 18.14
N LEU A 221 9.91 10.74 16.94
CA LEU A 221 9.36 9.81 15.95
C LEU A 221 10.38 9.50 14.87
N PHE A 222 10.38 8.27 14.35
CA PHE A 222 11.15 7.92 13.16
C PHE A 222 10.38 8.32 11.89
N SER A 223 11.11 8.50 10.79
CA SER A 223 10.49 8.59 9.46
C SER A 223 9.71 7.31 9.14
N PHE A 224 8.63 7.43 8.37
CA PHE A 224 7.92 6.25 7.85
C PHE A 224 8.48 5.73 6.51
N ASP A 225 9.57 6.34 6.04
CA ASP A 225 10.30 5.98 4.82
C ASP A 225 9.38 5.93 3.59
N LYS A 226 9.56 4.95 2.71
CA LYS A 226 8.79 4.87 1.47
C LYS A 226 7.35 4.45 1.75
N TYR A 227 6.42 5.22 1.23
CA TYR A 227 5.01 5.00 1.47
C TYR A 227 4.55 3.66 0.88
N SER A 228 3.73 2.96 1.66
CA SER A 228 2.80 1.94 1.18
C SER A 228 1.51 2.07 1.99
N SER A 229 0.40 1.49 1.53
CA SER A 229 -0.85 1.53 2.29
C SER A 229 -0.90 0.50 3.41
N ALA A 230 0.09 -0.39 3.50
CA ALA A 230 0.10 -1.46 4.51
C ALA A 230 0.24 -0.93 5.94
N PRO A 231 1.18 -0.02 6.27
CA PRO A 231 1.32 0.50 7.63
C PRO A 231 0.04 1.12 8.19
N ILE A 232 -0.65 1.96 7.40
CA ILE A 232 -1.88 2.62 7.84
C ILE A 232 -3.03 1.63 8.05
N LEU A 233 -3.13 0.60 7.20
CA LEU A 233 -4.15 -0.43 7.34
C LEU A 233 -3.86 -1.31 8.55
N VAL A 234 -2.60 -1.71 8.73
CA VAL A 234 -2.14 -2.50 9.90
C VAL A 234 -2.43 -1.74 11.17
N ASP A 235 -2.06 -0.46 11.26
CA ASP A 235 -2.31 0.37 12.45
C ASP A 235 -3.81 0.48 12.76
N ALA A 236 -4.64 0.76 11.75
CA ALA A 236 -6.09 0.82 11.92
C ALA A 236 -6.71 -0.51 12.38
N ILE A 237 -6.23 -1.64 11.86
CA ILE A 237 -6.66 -2.97 12.28
C ILE A 237 -6.26 -3.23 13.73
N ARG A 238 -5.01 -2.91 14.10
CA ARG A 238 -4.50 -3.11 15.46
C ARG A 238 -5.28 -2.28 16.46
N GLU A 239 -5.58 -1.03 16.14
CA GLU A 239 -6.45 -0.19 16.97
C GLU A 239 -7.85 -0.80 17.10
N ALA A 240 -8.48 -1.21 15.99
CA ALA A 240 -9.80 -1.81 16.00
C ALA A 240 -9.87 -3.12 16.82
N SER A 241 -8.78 -3.88 16.85
CA SER A 241 -8.66 -5.14 17.60
C SER A 241 -8.57 -4.96 19.13
N GLY A 242 -8.48 -3.71 19.61
CA GLY A 242 -8.57 -3.41 21.04
C GLY A 242 -9.99 -3.58 21.63
N LEU A 243 -10.99 -3.78 20.79
CA LEU A 243 -12.38 -4.06 21.19
C LEU A 243 -12.75 -5.53 20.91
N PRO A 244 -13.73 -6.09 21.63
CA PRO A 244 -14.29 -7.40 21.30
C PRO A 244 -14.81 -7.43 19.86
N ASP A 245 -14.75 -8.60 19.21
CA ASP A 245 -15.10 -8.74 17.80
C ASP A 245 -16.51 -8.23 17.44
N SER A 246 -17.47 -8.31 18.37
CA SER A 246 -18.83 -7.77 18.19
C SER A 246 -18.89 -6.25 18.09
N ALA A 247 -17.90 -5.56 18.65
CA ALA A 247 -17.73 -4.11 18.60
C ALA A 247 -16.57 -3.67 17.70
N ARG A 248 -15.74 -4.61 17.22
CA ARG A 248 -14.63 -4.35 16.32
C ARG A 248 -15.15 -3.80 14.99
N ARG A 249 -14.50 -2.75 14.49
CA ARG A 249 -14.96 -1.98 13.32
C ARG A 249 -14.17 -2.22 12.05
N LEU A 250 -13.12 -3.02 12.09
CA LEU A 250 -12.30 -3.31 10.91
C LEU A 250 -11.78 -4.75 10.95
N PHE A 251 -12.14 -5.51 9.91
CA PHE A 251 -11.73 -6.89 9.69
C PHE A 251 -11.02 -7.00 8.33
N LEU A 252 -10.03 -7.89 8.25
CA LEU A 252 -9.32 -8.18 7.01
C LEU A 252 -9.24 -9.68 6.82
N VAL A 253 -9.90 -10.20 5.80
CA VAL A 253 -9.81 -11.61 5.42
C VAL A 253 -8.87 -11.73 4.23
N PRO A 254 -7.66 -12.29 4.41
CA PRO A 254 -6.77 -12.64 3.31
C PRO A 254 -7.23 -13.96 2.68
N ARG A 255 -6.81 -14.21 1.44
CA ARG A 255 -7.20 -15.39 0.64
C ARG A 255 -8.72 -15.57 0.55
N ALA A 256 -9.45 -14.45 0.46
CA ALA A 256 -10.90 -14.40 0.33
C ALA A 256 -11.40 -14.73 -1.09
#